data_AF-A0A9P3PAI0-F1
#
_entry.id   AF-A0A9P3PAI0-F1
#
_cell.length_a   1.000
_cell.length_b   1.000
_cell.length_c   1.000
_cell.angle_alpha   90.00
_cell.angle_beta   90.00
_cell.angle_gamma   90.00
#
_symmetry.space_group_name_H-M   'P 1'
#
loop_
_entity.id
_entity.type
_entity.pdbx_description
1 polymer ?
#
loop_
_entity_poly.entity_id
_entity_poly.type
_entity_poly.pdbx_seq_one_letter_code
_entity_poly.pdbx_strand_id
1 'polypeptide(L)'
;MEINETLLRQIIEEVLSEMKSGADKPVSLSAPAASVASAAVAPVSSESFLTEIGEAKPGTQQDEVIIAVGPAFGLAQTANIVGIPHKNILREVIAGIEEEGIKARVIRCFKSSDVAFVAVEGNRLSGSGISIGIQSKGTTVIHQRGLPPLSNLELFPQAPLLTLETYRQIGKNAARYAKRESPQPVPTLNDQMARPKYQAKSAILHIKETKYVVTGKNPQELRMAL
;
A
#
# COMPACT_ATOMS: atom_id res chain seq x y z
N MET A 1 6.74 28.20 -23.36
CA MET A 1 6.00 29.43 -22.98
C MET A 1 6.77 30.01 -21.82
N GLU A 2 7.57 31.05 -22.06
CA GLU A 2 8.40 31.65 -21.00
C GLU A 2 7.53 32.55 -20.13
N ILE A 3 7.56 32.30 -18.83
CA ILE A 3 6.80 33.07 -17.84
C ILE A 3 7.61 34.35 -17.55
N ASN A 4 7.07 35.51 -17.91
CA ASN A 4 7.67 36.82 -17.63
C ASN A 4 6.86 37.59 -16.58
N GLU A 5 7.46 38.64 -16.01
CA GLU A 5 6.87 39.42 -14.91
C GLU A 5 5.51 40.04 -15.30
N THR A 6 5.36 40.42 -16.56
CA THR A 6 4.12 41.00 -17.09
C THR A 6 2.96 40.00 -17.05
N LEU A 7 3.21 38.75 -17.44
CA LEU A 7 2.22 37.68 -17.40
C LEU A 7 1.84 37.32 -15.95
N LEU A 8 2.83 37.30 -15.05
CA LEU A 8 2.61 37.06 -13.62
C LEU A 8 1.74 38.14 -12.98
N ARG A 9 1.99 39.42 -13.30
CA ARG A 9 1.18 40.53 -12.79
C ARG A 9 -0.27 40.46 -13.27
N GLN A 10 -0.49 40.14 -14.54
CA GLN A 10 -1.84 40.01 -15.10
C GLN A 10 -2.64 38.90 -14.40
N ILE A 11 -2.02 37.73 -14.18
CA ILE A 11 -2.69 36.61 -13.49
C ILE A 11 -3.02 36.98 -12.04
N ILE A 12 -2.11 37.67 -11.34
CA ILE A 12 -2.32 38.08 -9.95
C ILE A 12 -3.44 39.13 -9.85
N GLU A 13 -3.51 40.09 -10.77
CA GLU A 13 -4.58 41.10 -10.82
C GLU A 13 -5.95 40.47 -11.10
N GLU A 14 -5.99 39.48 -12.01
CA GLU A 14 -7.20 38.74 -12.36
C GLU A 14 -7.74 37.95 -11.16
N VAL A 15 -6.88 37.21 -10.44
CA VAL A 15 -7.25 36.46 -9.24
C VAL A 15 -7.71 37.38 -8.10
N LEU A 16 -7.03 38.53 -7.90
CA LEU A 16 -7.43 39.49 -6.87
C LEU A 16 -8.77 40.17 -7.19
N SER A 17 -9.11 40.32 -8.47
CA SER A 17 -10.42 40.83 -8.91
C SER A 17 -11.53 39.80 -8.66
N GLU A 18 -11.28 38.53 -8.97
CA GLU A 18 -12.21 37.42 -8.70
C GLU A 18 -12.46 37.22 -7.19
N MET A 19 -11.42 37.36 -6.36
CA MET A 19 -11.57 37.23 -4.90
C MET A 19 -12.36 38.40 -4.28
N LYS A 20 -12.27 39.61 -4.84
CA LYS A 20 -13.02 40.79 -4.36
C LYS A 20 -14.51 40.77 -4.73
N SER A 21 -14.89 40.00 -5.74
CA SER A 21 -16.27 39.92 -6.24
C SER A 21 -17.11 38.83 -5.53
N GLY A 22 -16.53 38.07 -4.59
CA GLY A 22 -17.28 37.22 -3.65
C GLY A 22 -18.12 36.11 -4.28
N ALA A 23 -17.87 35.76 -5.55
CA ALA A 23 -18.63 34.76 -6.28
C ALA A 23 -17.88 33.43 -6.28
N ASP A 24 -18.30 32.49 -5.43
CA ASP A 24 -17.99 31.05 -5.56
C ASP A 24 -18.64 30.53 -6.85
N LYS A 25 -17.97 30.69 -7.99
CA LYS A 25 -18.33 30.01 -9.23
C LYS A 25 -17.49 28.74 -9.36
N PRO A 26 -18.11 27.55 -9.47
CA PRO A 26 -17.37 26.32 -9.70
C PRO A 26 -16.68 26.36 -11.07
N VAL A 27 -15.36 26.19 -11.06
CA VAL A 27 -14.54 26.11 -12.26
C VAL A 27 -14.93 24.85 -13.04
N SER A 28 -15.54 25.04 -14.20
CA SER A 28 -15.92 23.95 -15.11
C SER A 28 -14.78 23.72 -16.10
N LEU A 29 -14.09 22.58 -15.98
CA LEU A 29 -13.13 22.14 -16.99
C LEU A 29 -13.89 21.49 -18.16
N SER A 30 -14.29 22.30 -19.13
CA SER A 30 -14.83 21.83 -20.40
C SER A 30 -13.71 21.31 -21.31
N ALA A 31 -13.51 19.99 -21.32
CA ALA A 31 -12.84 19.28 -22.42
C ALA A 31 -13.90 18.68 -23.36
N PRO A 32 -13.63 18.56 -24.68
CA PRO A 32 -14.62 18.07 -25.64
C PRO A 32 -14.99 16.61 -25.35
N ALA A 33 -16.27 16.36 -25.16
CA ALA A 33 -16.83 15.02 -24.97
C ALA A 33 -16.78 14.24 -26.29
N ALA A 34 -15.86 13.29 -26.40
CA ALA A 34 -16.04 12.15 -27.29
C ALA A 34 -16.88 11.10 -26.55
N SER A 35 -18.02 10.76 -27.13
CA SER A 35 -18.96 9.75 -26.67
C SER A 35 -18.28 8.40 -26.47
N VAL A 36 -18.23 7.92 -25.23
CA VAL A 36 -18.14 6.50 -24.94
C VAL A 36 -19.35 6.13 -24.09
N ALA A 37 -20.23 5.36 -24.73
CA ALA A 37 -21.42 4.79 -24.14
C ALA A 37 -21.08 4.04 -22.84
N SER A 38 -22.01 4.12 -21.90
CA SER A 38 -22.04 3.35 -20.67
C SER A 38 -22.04 1.86 -21.01
N ALA A 39 -20.86 1.25 -21.08
CA ALA A 39 -20.73 -0.17 -20.87
C ALA A 39 -20.83 -0.38 -19.36
N ALA A 40 -21.97 -0.92 -18.91
CA ALA A 40 -22.07 -1.51 -17.59
C ALA A 40 -20.87 -2.43 -17.40
N VAL A 41 -19.99 -2.08 -16.46
CA VAL A 41 -18.88 -2.94 -16.07
C VAL A 41 -19.52 -4.11 -15.36
N ALA A 42 -19.74 -5.19 -16.10
CA ALA A 42 -20.05 -6.50 -15.54
C ALA A 42 -19.04 -6.76 -14.40
N PRO A 43 -19.47 -7.34 -13.27
CA PRO A 43 -18.55 -7.68 -12.21
C PRO A 43 -17.50 -8.61 -12.83
N VAL A 44 -16.25 -8.13 -12.90
CA VAL A 44 -15.14 -8.98 -13.24
C VAL A 44 -15.07 -9.96 -12.09
N SER A 45 -15.57 -11.17 -12.31
CA SER A 45 -15.37 -12.31 -11.43
C SER A 45 -13.90 -12.70 -11.51
N SER A 46 -13.01 -11.85 -11.00
CA SER A 46 -11.69 -12.31 -10.60
C SER A 46 -11.94 -13.20 -9.40
N GLU A 47 -11.74 -14.51 -9.56
CA GLU A 47 -11.72 -15.44 -8.44
C GLU A 47 -10.90 -14.82 -7.31
N SER A 48 -11.55 -14.60 -6.15
CA SER A 48 -10.89 -14.02 -4.99
C SER A 48 -9.74 -14.93 -4.58
N PHE A 49 -8.49 -14.50 -4.82
CA PHE A 49 -7.30 -15.29 -4.49
C PHE A 49 -7.00 -15.32 -2.98
N LEU A 50 -7.77 -14.58 -2.16
CA LEU A 50 -7.68 -14.56 -0.70
C LEU A 50 -9.03 -14.92 -0.10
N THR A 51 -9.02 -15.90 0.80
CA THR A 51 -10.19 -16.32 1.57
C THR A 51 -9.92 -16.12 3.06
N GLU A 52 -10.81 -15.43 3.77
CA GLU A 52 -10.74 -15.32 5.24
C GLU A 52 -11.08 -16.67 5.87
N ILE A 53 -10.19 -17.17 6.75
CA ILE A 53 -10.35 -18.48 7.40
C ILE A 53 -10.57 -18.38 8.92
N GLY A 54 -10.80 -17.17 9.42
CA GLY A 54 -11.09 -16.88 10.83
C GLY A 54 -10.16 -15.82 11.42
N GLU A 55 -10.38 -15.49 12.69
CA GLU A 55 -9.55 -14.50 13.39
C GLU A 55 -8.12 -15.00 13.54
N ALA A 56 -7.15 -14.17 13.13
CA ALA A 56 -5.74 -14.50 13.24
C ALA A 56 -5.31 -14.59 14.71
N LYS A 57 -4.68 -15.70 15.07
CA LYS A 57 -4.17 -15.94 16.43
C LYS A 57 -2.66 -15.72 16.52
N PRO A 58 -2.11 -15.48 17.73
CA PRO A 58 -0.67 -15.46 17.93
C PRO A 58 -0.03 -16.76 17.45
N GLY A 59 1.07 -16.64 16.71
CA GLY A 59 1.84 -17.77 16.22
C GLY A 59 2.54 -18.50 17.35
N THR A 60 2.57 -19.83 17.26
CA THR A 60 3.22 -20.72 18.23
C THR A 60 4.63 -21.12 17.80
N GLN A 61 4.98 -20.84 16.55
CA GLN A 61 6.23 -21.25 15.91
C GLN A 61 7.14 -20.02 15.69
N GLN A 62 8.44 -20.14 15.96
CA GLN A 62 9.38 -19.02 15.77
C GLN A 62 9.79 -18.84 14.30
N ASP A 63 9.63 -19.87 13.47
CA ASP A 63 9.94 -19.93 12.05
C ASP A 63 8.79 -19.41 11.17
N GLU A 64 8.18 -18.28 11.54
CA GLU A 64 7.17 -17.61 10.70
C GLU A 64 7.43 -16.12 10.52
N VAL A 65 7.01 -15.59 9.37
CA VAL A 65 6.86 -14.15 9.11
C VAL A 65 5.41 -13.89 8.73
N ILE A 66 4.79 -12.91 9.40
CA ILE A 66 3.44 -12.48 9.04
C ILE A 66 3.49 -11.41 7.95
N ILE A 67 2.72 -11.62 6.87
CA ILE A 67 2.40 -10.60 5.88
C ILE A 67 1.03 -10.01 6.25
N ALA A 68 1.02 -8.80 6.79
CA ALA A 68 -0.17 -8.05 7.15
C ALA A 68 -0.58 -7.14 5.99
N VAL A 69 -1.73 -7.39 5.39
CA VAL A 69 -2.26 -6.60 4.29
C VAL A 69 -3.33 -5.62 4.76
N GLY A 70 -3.42 -4.47 4.08
CA GLY A 70 -4.45 -3.47 4.30
C GLY A 70 -5.87 -4.00 4.04
N PRO A 71 -6.89 -3.31 4.57
CA PRO A 71 -8.25 -3.84 4.61
C PRO A 71 -8.87 -4.05 3.21
N ALA A 72 -8.44 -3.31 2.18
CA ALA A 72 -8.95 -3.44 0.82
C ALA A 72 -8.10 -4.33 -0.11
N PHE A 73 -6.96 -4.85 0.37
CA PHE A 73 -5.97 -5.55 -0.47
C PHE A 73 -6.54 -6.87 -1.03
N GLY A 74 -6.64 -6.97 -2.35
CA GLY A 74 -7.16 -8.16 -3.03
C GLY A 74 -8.67 -8.27 -2.99
N LEU A 75 -9.36 -7.19 -2.59
CA LEU A 75 -10.82 -7.06 -2.58
C LEU A 75 -11.21 -5.91 -3.51
N ALA A 76 -11.55 -4.74 -2.97
CA ALA A 76 -11.91 -3.56 -3.74
C ALA A 76 -10.74 -2.93 -4.51
N GLN A 77 -9.51 -3.25 -4.12
CA GLN A 77 -8.30 -2.92 -4.86
C GLN A 77 -7.53 -4.21 -5.12
N THR A 78 -7.20 -4.47 -6.38
CA THR A 78 -6.55 -5.71 -6.84
C THR A 78 -5.17 -5.49 -7.46
N ALA A 79 -4.72 -4.24 -7.58
CA ALA A 79 -3.42 -3.86 -8.09
C ALA A 79 -2.87 -2.62 -7.37
N ASN A 80 -1.54 -2.50 -7.34
CA ASN A 80 -0.86 -1.38 -6.70
C ASN A 80 -0.95 -0.07 -7.53
N ILE A 81 -0.31 0.99 -7.05
CA ILE A 81 -0.38 2.32 -7.67
C ILE A 81 0.10 2.40 -9.13
N VAL A 82 0.95 1.47 -9.58
CA VAL A 82 1.43 1.37 -10.97
C VAL A 82 0.84 0.18 -11.73
N GLY A 83 -0.14 -0.52 -11.15
CA GLY A 83 -0.89 -1.57 -11.83
C GLY A 83 -0.32 -2.98 -11.66
N ILE A 84 0.63 -3.22 -10.76
CA ILE A 84 1.11 -4.57 -10.46
C ILE A 84 0.00 -5.32 -9.68
N PRO A 85 -0.46 -6.49 -10.14
CA PRO A 85 -1.50 -7.25 -9.45
C PRO A 85 -1.09 -7.68 -8.03
N HIS A 86 -2.01 -7.55 -7.08
CA HIS A 86 -1.81 -7.95 -5.69
C HIS A 86 -1.46 -9.43 -5.53
N LYS A 87 -2.07 -10.30 -6.36
CA LYS A 87 -1.75 -11.73 -6.39
C LYS A 87 -0.25 -11.96 -6.67
N ASN A 88 0.31 -11.22 -7.62
CA ASN A 88 1.72 -11.34 -7.98
C ASN A 88 2.62 -10.77 -6.89
N ILE A 89 2.27 -9.62 -6.31
CA ILE A 89 3.00 -9.03 -5.19
C ILE A 89 3.08 -10.02 -4.03
N LEU A 90 1.93 -10.56 -3.61
CA LEU A 90 1.88 -11.46 -2.47
C LEU A 90 2.64 -12.76 -2.75
N ARG A 91 2.54 -13.30 -3.97
CA ARG A 91 3.32 -14.46 -4.41
C ARG A 91 4.83 -14.24 -4.28
N GLU A 92 5.35 -13.09 -4.71
CA GLU A 92 6.78 -12.81 -4.61
C GLU A 92 7.26 -12.63 -3.17
N VAL A 93 6.47 -11.95 -2.33
CA VAL A 93 6.81 -11.80 -0.90
C VAL A 93 6.83 -13.16 -0.21
N ILE A 94 5.81 -14.00 -0.43
CA ILE A 94 5.75 -15.37 0.11
C ILE A 94 6.96 -16.17 -0.37
N ALA A 95 7.24 -16.17 -1.67
CA ALA A 95 8.35 -16.93 -2.22
C ALA A 95 9.70 -16.46 -1.66
N GLY A 96 9.90 -15.15 -1.45
CA GLY A 96 11.10 -14.63 -0.80
C GLY A 96 11.26 -15.11 0.65
N ILE A 97 10.16 -15.24 1.40
CA ILE A 97 10.19 -15.76 2.77
C ILE A 97 10.52 -17.26 2.76
N GLU A 98 9.88 -18.03 1.87
CA GLU A 98 10.04 -19.48 1.77
C GLU A 98 11.44 -19.89 1.24
N GLU A 99 12.04 -19.09 0.36
CA GLU A 99 13.43 -19.27 -0.11
C GLU A 99 14.45 -19.24 1.03
N GLU A 100 14.14 -18.55 2.13
CA GLU A 100 14.98 -18.47 3.32
C GLU A 100 14.64 -19.52 4.39
N GLY A 101 13.72 -20.45 4.06
CA GLY A 101 13.31 -21.55 4.93
C GLY A 101 12.34 -21.16 6.04
N ILE A 102 11.64 -20.04 5.90
CA ILE A 102 10.68 -19.52 6.88
C ILE A 102 9.25 -19.63 6.34
N LYS A 103 8.26 -19.81 7.23
CA LYS A 103 6.85 -19.89 6.84
C LYS A 103 6.27 -18.49 6.65
N ALA A 104 5.55 -18.29 5.56
CA ALA A 104 4.75 -17.08 5.37
C ALA A 104 3.32 -17.30 5.87
N ARG A 105 2.81 -16.38 6.69
CA ARG A 105 1.40 -16.38 7.11
C ARG A 105 0.75 -15.04 6.79
N VAL A 106 -0.38 -15.07 6.10
CA VAL A 106 -1.03 -13.84 5.60
C VAL A 106 -2.21 -13.47 6.49
N ILE A 107 -2.31 -12.20 6.90
CA ILE A 107 -3.45 -11.67 7.65
C ILE A 107 -3.96 -10.39 7.01
N ARG A 108 -5.27 -10.11 7.17
CA ARG A 108 -5.89 -8.82 6.84
C ARG A 108 -6.11 -8.01 8.11
N CYS A 109 -5.62 -6.78 8.12
CA CYS A 109 -5.79 -5.86 9.24
C CYS A 109 -6.94 -4.88 8.95
N PHE A 110 -7.69 -4.52 9.99
CA PHE A 110 -8.91 -3.70 9.86
C PHE A 110 -8.91 -2.45 10.72
N LYS A 111 -8.11 -2.40 11.81
CA LYS A 111 -8.21 -1.30 12.79
C LYS A 111 -7.66 0.02 12.26
N SER A 112 -6.76 -0.06 11.29
CA SER A 112 -6.18 1.08 10.59
C SER A 112 -5.85 0.71 9.15
N SER A 113 -5.83 1.69 8.26
CA SER A 113 -5.29 1.56 6.91
C SER A 113 -3.86 2.07 6.81
N ASP A 114 -3.28 2.61 7.89
CA ASP A 114 -1.87 3.04 7.94
C ASP A 114 -0.93 1.83 7.90
N VAL A 115 0.06 1.85 6.99
CA VAL A 115 0.95 0.71 6.75
C VAL A 115 1.75 0.30 7.99
N ALA A 116 2.14 1.25 8.84
CA ALA A 116 2.93 0.98 10.02
C ALA A 116 2.07 0.29 11.07
N PHE A 117 0.85 0.77 11.29
CA PHE A 117 -0.10 0.12 12.21
C PHE A 117 -0.58 -1.24 11.70
N VAL A 118 -0.75 -1.41 10.38
CA VAL A 118 -1.01 -2.71 9.76
C VAL A 118 0.13 -3.69 10.07
N ALA A 119 1.39 -3.27 9.91
CA ALA A 119 2.55 -4.09 10.28
C ALA A 119 2.59 -4.37 11.79
N VAL A 120 2.24 -3.40 12.64
CA VAL A 120 2.19 -3.60 14.10
C VAL A 120 1.16 -4.66 14.51
N GLU A 121 -0.01 -4.71 13.87
CA GLU A 121 -0.96 -5.81 14.09
C GLU A 121 -0.33 -7.16 13.72
N GLY A 122 0.45 -7.22 12.63
CA GLY A 122 1.20 -8.41 12.22
C GLY A 122 2.29 -8.82 13.22
N ASN A 123 3.21 -7.92 13.60
CA ASN A 123 4.33 -8.30 14.47
C ASN A 123 3.91 -8.76 15.87
N ARG A 124 2.74 -8.29 16.35
CA ARG A 124 2.15 -8.74 17.63
C ARG A 124 1.66 -10.18 17.58
N LEU A 125 1.28 -10.66 16.40
CA LEU A 125 0.82 -12.02 16.18
C LEU A 125 1.93 -12.94 15.67
N SER A 126 2.97 -12.40 15.03
CA SER A 126 4.06 -13.20 14.47
C SER A 126 4.88 -13.90 15.54
N GLY A 127 5.08 -15.21 15.43
CA GLY A 127 5.89 -15.98 16.36
C GLY A 127 7.39 -15.61 16.36
N SER A 128 7.93 -15.14 15.24
CA SER A 128 9.28 -14.53 15.18
C SER A 128 9.32 -13.10 15.70
N GLY A 129 8.16 -12.45 15.81
CA GLY A 129 8.04 -11.02 16.06
C GLY A 129 8.32 -10.15 14.83
N ILE A 130 8.54 -10.73 13.64
CA ILE A 130 8.74 -10.00 12.38
C ILE A 130 7.47 -10.03 11.53
N SER A 131 7.15 -8.90 10.91
CA SER A 131 6.05 -8.79 9.96
C SER A 131 6.34 -7.83 8.82
N ILE A 132 5.65 -8.04 7.71
CA ILE A 132 5.63 -7.14 6.56
C ILE A 132 4.24 -6.50 6.49
N GLY A 133 4.14 -5.17 6.55
CA GLY A 133 2.89 -4.45 6.30
C GLY A 133 2.81 -4.01 4.84
N ILE A 134 1.67 -4.23 4.16
CA ILE A 134 1.46 -3.84 2.76
C ILE A 134 0.09 -3.17 2.59
N GLN A 135 0.08 -1.92 2.14
CA GLN A 135 -1.14 -1.24 1.69
C GLN A 135 -1.52 -1.65 0.27
N SER A 136 -2.81 -1.53 -0.10
CA SER A 136 -3.29 -1.79 -1.47
C SER A 136 -2.52 -1.00 -2.52
N LYS A 137 -2.22 0.28 -2.28
CA LYS A 137 -1.42 1.09 -3.21
C LYS A 137 0.04 0.62 -3.38
N GLY A 138 0.50 -0.33 -2.56
CA GLY A 138 1.79 -0.99 -2.68
C GLY A 138 2.87 -0.54 -1.69
N THR A 139 2.61 0.47 -0.85
CA THR A 139 3.58 0.89 0.18
C THR A 139 3.79 -0.24 1.18
N THR A 140 5.06 -0.50 1.49
CA THR A 140 5.48 -1.66 2.28
C THR A 140 6.42 -1.26 3.40
N VAL A 141 6.40 -2.01 4.50
CA VAL A 141 7.33 -1.86 5.63
C VAL A 141 7.67 -3.22 6.23
N ILE A 142 8.92 -3.45 6.60
CA ILE A 142 9.33 -4.56 7.47
C ILE A 142 9.39 -4.03 8.90
N HIS A 143 8.63 -4.63 9.81
CA HIS A 143 8.50 -4.20 11.19
C HIS A 143 8.83 -5.33 12.16
N GLN A 144 9.32 -4.95 13.34
CA GLN A 144 9.64 -5.86 14.43
C GLN A 144 8.86 -5.51 15.70
N ARG A 145 8.44 -6.54 16.45
CA ARG A 145 7.83 -6.38 17.77
C ARG A 145 8.83 -5.71 18.73
N GLY A 146 8.35 -4.73 19.49
CA GLY A 146 9.16 -3.97 20.45
C GLY A 146 9.68 -2.64 19.92
N LEU A 147 9.71 -2.44 18.60
CA LEU A 147 9.95 -1.12 18.02
C LEU A 147 8.72 -0.20 18.21
N PRO A 148 8.93 1.12 18.36
CA PRO A 148 7.82 2.09 18.32
C PRO A 148 7.01 1.94 17.03
N PRO A 149 5.68 2.17 17.05
CA PRO A 149 4.81 1.91 15.89
C PRO A 149 5.19 2.63 14.59
N LEU A 150 5.85 3.79 14.67
CA LEU A 150 6.29 4.58 13.50
C LEU A 150 7.78 4.40 13.17
N SER A 151 8.46 3.51 13.90
CA SER A 151 9.79 3.01 13.54
C SER A 151 9.63 1.77 12.63
N ASN A 152 10.74 1.20 12.16
CA ASN A 152 10.75 0.00 11.32
C ASN A 152 12.19 -0.52 11.18
N LEU A 153 12.32 -1.72 10.60
CA LEU A 153 13.60 -2.26 10.15
C LEU A 153 13.94 -1.74 8.75
N GLU A 154 12.98 -1.84 7.83
CA GLU A 154 13.10 -1.34 6.46
C GLU A 154 11.78 -0.70 6.00
N LEU A 155 11.86 0.42 5.29
CA LEU A 155 10.71 1.15 4.77
C LEU A 155 10.81 1.31 3.26
N PHE A 156 9.69 1.08 2.58
CA PHE A 156 9.55 1.23 1.14
C PHE A 156 8.54 2.34 0.83
N PRO A 157 8.95 3.63 0.97
CA PRO A 157 8.02 4.75 1.00
C PRO A 157 7.46 5.10 -0.38
N GLN A 158 8.16 4.74 -1.46
CA GLN A 158 7.80 5.07 -2.83
C GLN A 158 7.26 3.85 -3.57
N ALA A 159 6.00 3.50 -3.28
CA ALA A 159 5.29 2.38 -3.91
C ALA A 159 5.39 2.31 -5.45
N PRO A 160 5.40 3.43 -6.21
CA PRO A 160 5.55 3.37 -7.66
C PRO A 160 6.86 2.77 -8.16
N LEU A 161 7.89 2.70 -7.31
CA LEU A 161 9.21 2.19 -7.67
C LEU A 161 9.37 0.69 -7.36
N LEU A 162 8.44 0.09 -6.63
CA LEU A 162 8.57 -1.28 -6.18
C LEU A 162 8.23 -2.25 -7.33
N THR A 163 9.19 -3.09 -7.68
CA THR A 163 9.03 -4.15 -8.67
C THR A 163 8.73 -5.48 -7.97
N LEU A 164 8.34 -6.49 -8.74
CA LEU A 164 8.20 -7.86 -8.25
C LEU A 164 9.50 -8.40 -7.63
N GLU A 165 10.64 -8.05 -8.20
CA GLU A 165 11.95 -8.39 -7.65
C GLU A 165 12.18 -7.72 -6.28
N THR A 166 11.83 -6.44 -6.14
CA THR A 166 11.89 -5.75 -4.84
C THR A 166 11.01 -6.45 -3.82
N TYR A 167 9.77 -6.80 -4.16
CA TYR A 167 8.87 -7.54 -3.26
C TYR A 167 9.43 -8.90 -2.84
N ARG A 168 10.12 -9.61 -3.73
CA ARG A 168 10.80 -10.87 -3.39
C ARG A 168 11.94 -10.64 -2.39
N GLN A 169 12.76 -9.62 -2.61
CA GLN A 169 13.86 -9.27 -1.69
C GLN A 169 13.36 -8.83 -0.31
N ILE A 170 12.22 -8.11 -0.26
CA ILE A 170 11.55 -7.77 0.99
C ILE A 170 11.20 -9.05 1.77
N GLY A 171 10.65 -10.06 1.09
CA GLY A 171 10.37 -11.36 1.69
C GLY A 171 11.62 -12.03 2.28
N LYS A 172 12.72 -12.04 1.52
CA LYS A 172 14.01 -12.60 1.98
C LYS A 172 14.53 -11.90 3.22
N ASN A 173 14.62 -10.57 3.20
CA ASN A 173 15.14 -9.82 4.33
C ASN A 173 14.27 -9.99 5.57
N ALA A 174 12.94 -10.00 5.43
CA ALA A 174 12.04 -10.27 6.55
C ALA A 174 12.29 -11.66 7.17
N ALA A 175 12.50 -12.70 6.34
CA ALA A 175 12.85 -14.02 6.81
C ALA A 175 14.23 -14.08 7.48
N ARG A 176 15.22 -13.35 6.96
CA ARG A 176 16.55 -13.22 7.58
C ARG A 176 16.48 -12.52 8.93
N TYR A 177 15.67 -11.46 9.07
CA TYR A 177 15.39 -10.86 10.37
C TYR A 177 14.67 -11.83 11.32
N ALA A 178 13.75 -12.67 10.82
CA ALA A 178 13.08 -13.68 11.64
C ALA A 178 14.07 -14.74 12.17
N LYS A 179 15.10 -15.05 11.39
CA LYS A 179 16.26 -15.87 11.80
C LYS A 179 17.26 -15.15 12.71
N ARG A 180 16.99 -13.88 13.08
CA ARG A 180 17.87 -13.00 13.87
C ARG A 180 19.20 -12.69 13.20
N GLU A 181 19.23 -12.71 11.86
CA GLU A 181 20.35 -12.25 11.07
C GLU A 181 20.31 -10.71 10.90
N SER A 182 21.40 -10.15 10.40
CA SER A 182 21.49 -8.75 9.98
C SER A 182 21.76 -8.67 8.47
N PRO A 183 20.73 -8.91 7.62
CA PRO A 183 20.89 -8.82 6.17
C PRO A 183 21.29 -7.40 5.74
N GLN A 184 21.94 -7.30 4.58
CA GLN A 184 22.06 -6.03 3.89
C GLN A 184 20.65 -5.53 3.53
N PRO A 185 20.24 -4.31 3.93
CA PRO A 185 18.93 -3.78 3.58
C PRO A 185 18.71 -3.74 2.07
N VAL A 186 17.45 -3.92 1.65
CA VAL A 186 17.08 -3.81 0.25
C VAL A 186 17.48 -2.42 -0.25
N PRO A 187 18.19 -2.30 -1.39
CA PRO A 187 18.67 -1.00 -1.87
C PRO A 187 17.57 0.05 -1.96
N THR A 188 17.80 1.22 -1.36
CA THR A 188 16.84 2.30 -1.33
C THR A 188 16.55 2.81 -2.74
N LEU A 189 15.26 2.82 -3.12
CA LEU A 189 14.77 3.41 -4.36
C LEU A 189 14.22 4.80 -4.06
N ASN A 190 14.71 5.81 -4.79
CA ASN A 190 14.25 7.19 -4.64
C ASN A 190 14.18 7.90 -5.98
N ASP A 191 13.00 8.39 -6.35
CA ASP A 191 12.75 9.24 -7.52
C ASP A 191 12.07 10.53 -7.05
N GLN A 192 12.76 11.65 -7.23
CA GLN A 192 12.25 12.99 -6.91
C GLN A 192 10.93 13.33 -7.63
N MET A 193 10.65 12.71 -8.78
CA MET A 193 9.42 12.88 -9.55
C MET A 193 8.30 11.94 -9.12
N ALA A 194 8.55 10.96 -8.22
CA ALA A 194 7.52 10.06 -7.74
C ALA A 194 6.38 10.82 -7.05
N ARG A 195 6.71 11.83 -6.22
CA ARG A 195 5.69 12.63 -5.52
C ARG A 195 4.87 13.49 -6.50
N PRO A 196 5.46 14.34 -7.36
CA PRO A 196 4.72 15.08 -8.37
C PRO A 196 3.76 14.20 -9.21
N LYS A 197 4.20 13.01 -9.63
CA LYS A 197 3.41 12.12 -10.49
C LYS A 197 2.31 11.36 -9.74
N TYR A 198 2.59 10.88 -8.53
CA TYR A 198 1.77 9.85 -7.89
C TYR A 198 1.13 10.26 -6.56
N GLN A 199 1.48 11.40 -5.95
CA GLN A 199 0.96 11.74 -4.62
C GLN A 199 -0.57 11.89 -4.61
N ALA A 200 -1.15 12.56 -5.60
CA ALA A 200 -2.61 12.69 -5.72
C ALA A 200 -3.30 11.33 -5.89
N LYS A 201 -2.76 10.47 -6.77
CA LYS A 201 -3.26 9.09 -6.96
C LYS A 201 -3.14 8.26 -5.69
N SER A 202 -2.01 8.37 -4.98
CA SER A 202 -1.74 7.70 -3.71
C SER A 202 -2.77 8.09 -2.65
N ALA A 203 -3.10 9.39 -2.54
CA ALA A 203 -4.13 9.87 -1.62
C ALA A 203 -5.51 9.29 -1.93
N ILE A 204 -5.93 9.28 -3.20
CA ILE A 204 -7.22 8.71 -3.63
C ILE A 204 -7.30 7.20 -3.34
N LEU A 205 -6.23 6.44 -3.65
CA LEU A 205 -6.18 5.01 -3.36
C LEU A 205 -6.23 4.73 -1.86
N HIS A 206 -5.53 5.53 -1.06
CA HIS A 206 -5.57 5.41 0.40
C HIS A 206 -6.95 5.77 0.95
N ILE A 207 -7.60 6.84 0.48
CA ILE A 207 -8.98 7.19 0.86
C ILE A 207 -9.93 6.01 0.60
N LYS A 208 -9.82 5.36 -0.56
CA LYS A 208 -10.63 4.19 -0.91
C LYS A 208 -10.36 3.00 0.02
N GLU A 209 -9.11 2.72 0.34
CA GLU A 209 -8.74 1.66 1.29
C GLU A 209 -9.26 1.94 2.70
N THR A 210 -9.15 3.18 3.16
CA THR A 210 -9.61 3.61 4.49
C THR A 210 -11.11 3.42 4.69
N LYS A 211 -11.93 3.37 3.62
CA LYS A 211 -13.37 3.04 3.74
C LYS A 211 -13.64 1.62 4.25
N TYR A 212 -12.65 0.73 4.21
CA TYR A 212 -12.75 -0.65 4.69
C TYR A 212 -12.17 -0.83 6.11
N VAL A 213 -11.75 0.25 6.77
CA VAL A 213 -11.36 0.22 8.19
C VAL A 213 -12.58 -0.08 9.05
N VAL A 214 -12.41 -1.01 9.98
CA VAL A 214 -13.44 -1.40 10.96
C VAL A 214 -12.83 -1.31 12.35
N THR A 215 -13.19 -0.24 13.07
CA THR A 215 -12.69 0.02 14.43
C THR A 215 -12.96 -1.17 15.35
N GLY A 216 -11.92 -1.63 16.05
CA GLY A 216 -12.02 -2.74 17.00
C GLY A 216 -12.03 -4.15 16.39
N LYS A 217 -12.20 -4.31 15.07
CA LYS A 217 -12.17 -5.63 14.43
C LYS A 217 -10.74 -6.20 14.44
N ASN A 218 -10.56 -7.39 15.03
CA ASN A 218 -9.28 -8.08 15.02
C ASN A 218 -8.92 -8.61 13.62
N PRO A 219 -7.62 -8.77 13.32
CA PRO A 219 -7.17 -9.28 12.03
C PRO A 219 -7.77 -10.64 11.69
N GLN A 220 -7.99 -10.90 10.41
CA GLN A 220 -8.43 -12.21 9.90
C GLN A 220 -7.26 -12.89 9.19
N GLU A 221 -7.06 -14.18 9.44
CA GLU A 221 -6.10 -14.99 8.72
C GLU A 221 -6.63 -15.29 7.31
N LEU A 222 -5.73 -15.26 6.34
CA LEU A 222 -6.06 -15.42 4.94
C LEU A 222 -5.41 -16.68 4.36
N ARG A 223 -6.21 -17.50 3.68
CA ARG A 223 -5.72 -18.54 2.79
C ARG A 223 -5.58 -17.97 1.38
N MET A 224 -4.40 -18.12 0.80
CA MET A 224 -4.16 -17.78 -0.60
C MET A 224 -4.47 -18.96 -1.52
N ALA A 225 -5.23 -18.72 -2.58
CA ALA A 225 -5.40 -19.66 -3.69
C ALA A 225 -4.28 -19.42 -4.71
N LEU A 226 -3.42 -20.43 -4.88
CA LEU A 226 -2.33 -20.43 -5.86
C LEU A 226 -2.89 -20.51 -7.28
#